data_AF-A0A1M3CK02-F1
#
_entry.id   AF-A0A1M3CK02-F1
#
_cell.length_a   1.000
_cell.length_b   1.000
_cell.length_c   1.000
_cell.angle_alpha   90.00
_cell.angle_beta   90.00
_cell.angle_gamma   90.00
#
_symmetry.space_group_name_H-M   'P 1'
#
loop_
_entity.id
_entity.type
_entity.pdbx_description
1 polymer ?
#
loop_
_entity_poly.entity_id
_entity_poly.type
_entity_poly.pdbx_seq_one_letter_code
_entity_poly.pdbx_strand_id
1 'polypeptide(L)'
;MAVTSAKPVETGAVSPLGEAVPPGPHRLRLSPLNRRRWQNFKANRRGYWSLWIFLILFFISLFAELIANDRPFLIHMNGHFYFPAFVTYPETTFGGDFETAADYRDPYVQKLIKDKGGTIIWPPIRYSYDTHNLDLPTPAPSKPTWLLTEAECKDVVQRKHLTGCRDLEYNWLGTDDQGRDVVARLIYGFRISVLFGLCLTIVSSVIGIAAGGVQGYFGGWVDLAFQRFIEVWTAIPSLYLLLILSSVLVPGFFVLLGILLLFSWVSLVGLVRAEFLRGRNFEYITAARALGVSNATIMFRHLLPNAMVATMTFLPFIVSSSVMTLTALDFLGFGLPPGSPSLGEMLAQGKANVQAPWLGFTGFFALAIMLSLLIFIGEAVRDAFDPRKTFR
;
A
#
# COMPACT_ATOMS: atom_id res chain seq x y z
N MET A 1 -16.52 -50.31 23.35
CA MET A 1 -15.59 -49.43 24.09
C MET A 1 -14.25 -49.47 23.38
N ALA A 2 -13.82 -48.31 22.86
CA ALA A 2 -12.50 -47.97 22.28
C ALA A 2 -11.83 -48.93 21.27
N VAL A 3 -12.10 -48.70 19.98
CA VAL A 3 -11.19 -49.08 18.87
C VAL A 3 -10.18 -47.95 18.73
N THR A 4 -8.94 -48.17 19.15
CA THR A 4 -7.82 -47.24 18.97
C THR A 4 -7.40 -47.18 17.50
N SER A 5 -7.46 -46.00 16.89
CA SER A 5 -7.11 -45.79 15.49
C SER A 5 -5.60 -45.94 15.27
N ALA A 6 -5.19 -46.90 14.45
CA ALA A 6 -3.84 -46.93 13.90
C ALA A 6 -3.63 -45.70 12.99
N LYS A 7 -2.67 -44.83 13.34
CA LYS A 7 -2.21 -43.76 12.44
C LYS A 7 -1.52 -44.37 11.21
N PRO A 8 -1.60 -43.75 10.02
CA PRO A 8 -0.84 -44.22 8.87
C PRO A 8 0.65 -43.98 9.12
N VAL A 9 1.46 -45.03 8.97
CA VAL A 9 2.92 -44.92 8.94
C VAL A 9 3.28 -44.28 7.59
N GLU A 10 3.59 -42.99 7.58
CA GLU A 10 4.24 -42.35 6.44
C GLU A 10 5.65 -42.96 6.33
N THR A 11 5.90 -43.67 5.23
CA THR A 11 7.19 -44.23 4.87
C THR A 11 8.19 -43.09 4.61
N GLY A 12 8.88 -42.66 5.66
CA GLY A 12 10.09 -41.86 5.55
C GLY A 12 11.15 -42.63 4.77
N ALA A 13 11.89 -41.92 3.90
CA ALA A 13 12.94 -42.49 3.08
C ALA A 13 13.91 -43.35 3.93
N VAL A 14 14.02 -44.63 3.57
CA VAL A 14 14.90 -45.60 4.23
C VAL A 14 16.35 -45.27 3.85
N SER A 15 17.19 -45.01 4.85
CA SER A 15 18.65 -44.97 4.69
C SER A 15 19.13 -46.32 4.13
N PRO A 16 20.18 -46.39 3.28
CA PRO A 16 20.71 -47.66 2.77
C PRO A 16 21.14 -48.66 3.88
N LEU A 17 21.21 -48.22 5.14
CA LEU A 17 21.52 -49.04 6.32
C LEU A 17 20.31 -49.42 7.19
N GLY A 18 19.07 -49.13 6.78
CA GLY A 18 17.87 -49.61 7.47
C GLY A 18 17.55 -48.98 8.83
N GLU A 19 18.26 -47.92 9.23
CA GLU A 19 17.99 -47.20 10.49
C GLU A 19 16.86 -46.18 10.33
N ALA A 20 15.94 -46.17 11.29
CA ALA A 20 14.88 -45.17 11.38
C ALA A 20 15.49 -43.81 11.73
N VAL A 21 15.48 -42.88 10.77
CA VAL A 21 15.91 -41.49 11.00
C VAL A 21 14.89 -40.82 11.92
N PRO A 22 15.26 -40.38 13.13
CA PRO A 22 14.32 -39.69 14.02
C PRO A 22 13.87 -38.38 13.35
N PRO A 23 12.60 -37.97 13.50
CA PRO A 23 12.13 -36.71 12.93
C PRO A 23 12.92 -35.56 13.57
N GLY A 24 13.87 -35.02 12.82
CA GLY A 24 14.64 -33.86 13.24
C GLY A 24 13.69 -32.69 13.50
N PRO A 25 14.00 -31.81 14.48
CA PRO A 25 13.12 -30.70 14.80
C PRO A 25 12.88 -29.87 13.54
N HIS A 26 11.61 -29.60 13.23
CA HIS A 26 11.18 -28.72 12.14
C HIS A 26 11.65 -27.28 12.40
N ARG A 27 12.96 -27.03 12.28
CA ARG A 27 13.44 -25.68 12.03
C ARG A 27 12.86 -25.28 10.68
N LEU A 28 12.27 -24.09 10.62
CA LEU A 28 11.83 -23.40 9.39
C LEU A 28 13.03 -23.21 8.44
N ARG A 29 13.53 -24.29 7.84
CA ARG A 29 14.57 -24.28 6.82
C ARG A 29 13.85 -24.17 5.49
N LEU A 30 14.16 -23.11 4.75
CA LEU A 30 13.71 -22.93 3.37
C LEU A 30 14.02 -24.20 2.57
N SER A 31 13.06 -24.64 1.75
CA SER A 31 13.30 -25.73 0.81
C SER A 31 14.50 -25.40 -0.11
N PRO A 32 15.23 -26.41 -0.63
CA PRO A 32 16.35 -26.16 -1.53
C PRO A 32 15.99 -25.25 -2.71
N LEU A 33 14.78 -25.41 -3.25
CA LEU A 33 14.23 -24.55 -4.30
C LEU A 33 14.06 -23.11 -3.83
N ASN A 34 13.41 -22.89 -2.68
CA ASN A 34 13.17 -21.53 -2.17
C ASN A 34 14.47 -20.84 -1.75
N ARG A 35 15.46 -21.59 -1.26
CA ARG A 35 16.80 -21.06 -0.97
C ARG A 35 17.49 -20.55 -2.23
N ARG A 36 17.39 -21.27 -3.35
CA ARG A 36 17.93 -20.85 -4.65
C ARG A 36 17.19 -19.63 -5.20
N ARG A 37 15.86 -19.62 -5.15
CA ARG A 37 15.05 -18.43 -5.53
C ARG A 37 15.49 -17.19 -4.76
N TRP A 38 15.72 -17.32 -3.46
CA TRP A 38 16.22 -16.24 -2.63
C TRP A 38 17.63 -15.78 -3.00
N GLN A 39 18.53 -16.71 -3.35
CA GLN A 39 19.87 -16.38 -3.84
C GLN A 39 19.81 -15.62 -5.18
N ASN A 40 18.94 -16.06 -6.10
CA ASN A 40 18.72 -15.38 -7.39
C ASN A 40 18.13 -13.98 -7.19
N PHE A 41 17.19 -13.82 -6.26
CA PHE A 41 16.64 -12.52 -5.88
C PHE A 41 17.76 -11.59 -5.37
N LYS A 42 18.60 -12.07 -4.44
CA LYS A 42 19.74 -11.32 -3.91
C LYS A 42 20.82 -10.99 -4.95
N ALA A 43 20.97 -11.84 -5.97
CA ALA A 43 21.91 -11.58 -7.06
C ALA A 43 21.48 -10.37 -7.90
N ASN A 44 20.17 -10.08 -8.00
CA ASN A 44 19.67 -8.84 -8.59
C ASN A 44 19.81 -7.68 -7.59
N ARG A 45 20.98 -7.02 -7.60
CA ARG A 45 21.31 -5.92 -6.69
C ARG A 45 20.31 -4.78 -6.73
N ARG A 46 19.81 -4.42 -7.92
CA ARG A 46 18.85 -3.32 -8.09
C ARG A 46 17.56 -3.62 -7.34
N GLY A 47 16.91 -4.74 -7.63
CA GLY A 47 15.67 -5.12 -6.96
C GLY A 47 15.86 -5.39 -5.46
N TYR A 48 17.01 -5.92 -5.04
CA TYR A 48 17.32 -6.12 -3.62
C TYR A 48 17.40 -4.80 -2.83
N TRP A 49 18.12 -3.80 -3.36
CA TRP A 49 18.18 -2.48 -2.72
C TRP A 49 16.84 -1.75 -2.80
N SER A 50 16.14 -1.86 -3.94
CA SER A 50 14.79 -1.31 -4.07
C SER A 50 13.83 -1.89 -3.05
N LEU A 51 13.92 -3.20 -2.75
CA LEU A 51 13.13 -3.82 -1.69
C LEU A 51 13.41 -3.18 -0.33
N TRP A 52 14.68 -3.00 0.05
CA TRP A 52 15.02 -2.40 1.33
C TRP A 52 14.58 -0.94 1.44
N ILE A 53 14.83 -0.13 0.40
CA ILE A 53 14.39 1.26 0.36
C ILE A 53 12.87 1.34 0.48
N PHE A 54 12.15 0.53 -0.31
CA PHE A 54 10.70 0.47 -0.27
C PHE A 54 10.19 0.03 1.10
N LEU A 55 10.76 -1.01 1.70
CA LEU A 55 10.34 -1.49 3.03
C LEU A 55 10.57 -0.44 4.10
N ILE A 56 11.67 0.30 4.05
CA ILE A 56 11.94 1.40 4.99
C ILE A 56 10.92 2.51 4.80
N LEU A 57 10.72 3.00 3.57
CA LEU A 57 9.75 4.06 3.27
C LEU A 57 8.31 3.65 3.64
N PHE A 58 7.93 2.40 3.35
CA PHE A 58 6.63 1.87 3.67
C PHE A 58 6.45 1.67 5.18
N PHE A 59 7.48 1.19 5.88
CA PHE A 59 7.43 1.09 7.34
C PHE A 59 7.27 2.48 7.97
N ILE A 60 8.07 3.46 7.54
CA ILE A 60 7.96 4.85 7.98
C ILE A 60 6.54 5.39 7.72
N SER A 61 5.96 5.13 6.55
CA SER A 61 4.63 5.61 6.21
C SER A 61 3.51 4.91 6.97
N LEU A 62 3.67 3.63 7.36
CA LEU A 62 2.71 2.95 8.24
C LEU A 62 2.59 3.62 9.61
N PHE A 63 3.66 4.23 10.10
CA PHE A 63 3.70 5.00 11.34
C PHE A 63 3.69 6.52 11.08
N ALA A 64 3.00 6.98 10.03
CA ALA A 64 2.93 8.39 9.68
C ALA A 64 2.47 9.28 10.84
N GLU A 65 1.53 8.80 11.66
CA GLU A 65 1.01 9.49 12.85
C GLU A 65 2.07 9.70 13.95
N LEU A 66 3.19 8.96 13.90
CA LEU A 66 4.35 9.14 14.79
C LEU A 66 5.40 10.09 14.20
N ILE A 67 5.19 10.61 13.00
CA ILE A 67 6.17 11.45 12.30
C ILE A 67 5.55 12.80 11.96
N ALA A 68 4.34 12.77 11.41
CA ALA A 68 3.56 13.90 10.94
C ALA A 68 2.17 13.85 11.58
N ASN A 69 1.97 14.65 12.61
CA ASN A 69 0.72 14.72 13.37
C ASN A 69 0.56 16.10 14.01
N ASP A 70 -0.66 16.61 14.05
CA ASP A 70 -1.00 17.88 14.70
C ASP A 70 -1.32 17.73 16.20
N ARG A 71 -1.29 16.49 16.69
CA ARG A 71 -1.42 16.18 18.11
C ARG A 71 -0.06 15.78 18.71
N PRO A 72 0.31 16.30 19.88
CA PRO A 72 1.53 15.90 20.56
C PRO A 72 1.43 14.46 21.10
N PHE A 73 2.59 13.81 21.28
CA PHE A 73 2.65 12.45 21.83
C PHE A 73 2.28 12.39 23.30
N LEU A 74 2.79 13.36 24.05
CA LEU A 74 2.68 13.40 25.50
C LEU A 74 2.51 14.84 25.96
N ILE A 75 1.55 15.04 26.85
CA ILE A 75 1.44 16.23 27.69
C ILE A 75 1.51 15.77 29.13
N HIS A 76 2.47 16.29 29.90
CA HIS A 76 2.52 16.07 31.33
C HIS A 76 2.11 17.36 32.04
N MET A 77 1.02 17.33 32.81
CA MET A 77 0.48 18.50 33.49
C MET A 77 -0.16 18.07 34.83
N ASN A 78 0.09 18.82 35.91
CA ASN A 78 -0.48 18.55 37.24
C ASN A 78 -0.28 17.10 37.76
N GLY A 79 0.83 16.45 37.39
CA GLY A 79 1.13 15.06 37.78
C GLY A 79 0.39 13.99 36.96
N HIS A 80 -0.38 14.38 35.94
CA HIS A 80 -1.06 13.47 35.02
C HIS A 80 -0.41 13.47 33.64
N PHE A 81 -0.40 12.29 33.00
CA PHE A 81 0.05 12.11 31.64
C PHE A 81 -1.15 12.00 30.70
N TYR A 82 -1.16 12.83 29.67
CA TYR A 82 -2.14 12.82 28.59
C TYR A 82 -1.45 12.40 27.30
N PHE A 83 -2.14 11.59 26.49
CA PHE A 83 -1.62 11.06 25.22
C PHE A 83 -2.48 11.50 24.02
N PRO A 84 -2.42 12.78 23.59
CA PRO A 84 -3.31 13.32 22.54
C PRO A 84 -3.24 12.64 21.19
N ALA A 85 -2.08 12.06 20.84
CA ALA A 85 -1.90 11.30 19.60
C ALA A 85 -2.84 10.08 19.48
N PHE A 86 -3.32 9.53 20.60
CA PHE A 86 -4.19 8.34 20.62
C PHE A 86 -5.58 8.62 21.18
N VAL A 87 -5.73 9.65 22.00
CA VAL A 87 -6.98 9.99 22.69
C VAL A 87 -7.31 11.45 22.41
N THR A 88 -8.54 11.71 21.96
CA THR A 88 -9.04 13.07 21.79
C THR A 88 -9.49 13.60 23.15
N TYR A 89 -8.91 14.73 23.57
CA TYR A 89 -9.29 15.43 24.80
C TYR A 89 -9.99 16.76 24.45
N PRO A 90 -11.05 17.14 25.19
CA PRO A 90 -11.64 18.46 25.04
C PRO A 90 -10.71 19.55 25.59
N GLU A 91 -10.85 20.77 25.07
CA GLU A 91 -10.05 21.94 25.48
C GLU A 91 -10.19 22.25 26.98
N THR A 92 -11.38 22.01 27.55
CA THR A 92 -11.65 22.14 29.01
C THR A 92 -10.70 21.32 29.87
N THR A 93 -10.18 20.19 29.37
CA THR A 93 -9.19 19.36 30.08
C THR A 93 -7.92 20.15 30.41
N PHE A 94 -7.52 21.05 29.51
CA PHE A 94 -6.33 21.89 29.66
C PHE A 94 -6.66 23.25 30.28
N GLY A 95 -7.93 23.50 30.61
CA GLY A 95 -8.44 24.75 31.17
C GLY A 95 -8.92 25.76 30.14
N GLY A 96 -9.23 25.32 28.92
CA GLY A 96 -9.96 26.12 27.96
C GLY A 96 -11.46 26.16 28.27
N ASP A 97 -12.21 26.85 27.42
CA ASP A 97 -13.62 27.17 27.66
C ASP A 97 -14.59 26.26 26.91
N PHE A 98 -14.10 25.48 25.93
CA PHE A 98 -14.92 24.70 25.01
C PHE A 98 -14.76 23.18 25.19
N GLU A 99 -15.88 22.46 25.10
CA GLU A 99 -15.94 20.98 25.09
C GLU A 99 -15.59 20.36 23.72
N THR A 100 -14.97 21.15 22.84
CA THR A 100 -14.48 20.70 21.53
C THR A 100 -13.07 20.13 21.65
N ALA A 101 -12.68 19.31 20.67
CA ALA A 101 -11.32 18.76 20.62
C ALA A 101 -10.27 19.89 20.68
N ALA A 102 -9.32 19.77 21.60
CA ALA A 102 -8.30 20.79 21.81
C ALA A 102 -7.39 20.96 20.58
N ASP A 103 -7.22 22.19 20.11
CA ASP A 103 -6.18 22.53 19.14
C ASP A 103 -4.87 22.84 19.87
N TYR A 104 -3.98 21.85 19.90
CA TYR A 104 -2.68 21.97 20.57
C TYR A 104 -1.71 22.93 19.88
N ARG A 105 -2.01 23.33 18.64
CA ARG A 105 -1.18 24.27 17.87
C ARG A 105 -1.56 25.73 18.15
N ASP A 106 -2.74 25.96 18.72
CA ASP A 106 -3.16 27.30 19.13
C ASP A 106 -2.24 27.83 20.25
N PRO A 107 -1.62 29.02 20.08
CA PRO A 107 -0.85 29.67 21.13
C PRO A 107 -1.62 29.82 22.46
N TYR A 108 -2.94 29.99 22.42
CA TYR A 108 -3.79 30.06 23.62
C TYR A 108 -3.74 28.77 24.44
N VAL A 109 -4.00 27.62 23.80
CA VAL A 109 -3.97 26.30 24.46
C VAL A 109 -2.56 25.96 24.94
N GLN A 110 -1.53 26.27 24.15
CA GLN A 110 -0.14 26.06 24.58
C GLN A 110 0.21 26.89 25.82
N LYS A 111 -0.28 28.13 25.89
CA LYS A 111 -0.09 28.99 27.06
C LYS A 111 -0.80 28.43 28.28
N LEU A 112 -2.05 27.97 28.15
CA LEU A 112 -2.80 27.33 29.25
C LEU A 112 -2.06 26.12 29.83
N ILE A 113 -1.52 25.26 28.96
CA ILE A 113 -0.73 24.10 29.38
C ILE A 113 0.55 24.55 30.09
N LYS A 114 1.27 25.53 29.54
CA LYS A 114 2.52 26.04 30.10
C LYS A 114 2.33 26.76 31.44
N ASP A 115 1.26 27.55 31.57
CA ASP A 115 0.91 28.27 32.80
C ASP A 115 0.59 27.30 33.96
N LYS A 116 0.11 26.09 33.63
CA LYS A 116 -0.06 24.96 34.57
C LYS A 116 1.20 24.11 34.75
N GLY A 117 2.36 24.60 34.33
CA GLY A 117 3.65 23.89 34.42
C GLY A 117 3.73 22.65 33.53
N GLY A 118 2.89 22.57 32.48
CA GLY A 118 2.81 21.43 31.60
C GLY A 118 3.93 21.38 30.57
N THR A 119 4.44 20.17 30.28
CA THR A 119 5.42 19.94 29.21
C THR A 119 4.77 19.20 28.05
N ILE A 120 5.08 19.63 26.82
CA ILE A 120 4.51 19.07 25.58
C ILE A 120 5.63 18.44 24.76
N ILE A 121 5.44 17.19 24.34
CA ILE A 121 6.37 16.48 23.44
C ILE A 121 5.72 16.31 22.07
N TRP A 122 6.29 16.94 21.05
CA TRP A 122 5.76 16.97 19.69
C TRP A 122 6.37 15.92 18.77
N PRO A 123 5.63 15.44 17.76
CA PRO A 123 6.21 14.81 16.57
C PRO A 123 7.18 15.74 15.83
N PRO A 124 8.10 15.18 15.03
CA PRO A 124 9.00 15.97 14.17
C PRO A 124 8.28 16.94 13.23
N ILE A 125 7.18 16.49 12.62
CA ILE A 125 6.31 17.30 11.77
C ILE A 125 5.00 17.51 12.53
N ARG A 126 4.68 18.76 12.85
CA ARG A 126 3.50 19.12 13.65
C ARG A 126 2.20 19.21 12.85
N TYR A 127 2.18 18.65 11.65
CA TYR A 127 1.05 18.67 10.73
C TYR A 127 0.58 17.24 10.49
N SER A 128 -0.71 16.98 10.66
CA SER A 128 -1.39 15.87 10.00
C SER A 128 -1.62 16.22 8.52
N TYR A 129 -2.05 15.25 7.72
CA TYR A 129 -2.32 15.45 6.30
C TYR A 129 -3.50 16.40 6.01
N ASP A 130 -4.39 16.56 6.99
CA ASP A 130 -5.62 17.36 6.96
C ASP A 130 -5.52 18.64 7.80
N THR A 131 -4.39 18.89 8.46
CA THR A 131 -4.18 20.11 9.23
C THR A 131 -4.05 21.32 8.30
N HIS A 132 -4.97 22.27 8.41
CA HIS A 132 -4.96 23.50 7.62
C HIS A 132 -4.14 24.55 8.36
N ASN A 133 -3.08 25.07 7.73
CA ASN A 133 -2.33 26.18 8.29
C ASN A 133 -3.01 27.50 7.91
N LEU A 134 -3.62 28.16 8.89
CA LEU A 134 -4.28 29.46 8.69
C LEU A 134 -3.30 30.64 8.78
N ASP A 135 -2.09 30.41 9.27
CA ASP A 135 -1.07 31.43 9.52
C ASP A 135 0.06 31.38 8.48
N LEU A 136 -0.33 31.25 7.20
CA LEU A 136 0.65 31.22 6.12
C LEU A 136 1.28 32.60 5.87
N PRO A 137 2.61 32.68 5.69
CA PRO A 137 3.30 33.91 5.29
C PRO A 137 2.88 34.45 3.92
N THR A 138 2.53 33.55 2.99
CA THR A 138 2.05 33.89 1.64
C THR A 138 0.74 33.16 1.36
N PRO A 139 -0.13 33.67 0.47
CA PRO A 139 -1.34 32.96 0.08
C PRO A 139 -1.07 31.50 -0.35
N ALA A 140 -1.99 30.60 -0.05
CA ALA A 140 -1.90 29.21 -0.46
C ALA A 140 -1.98 29.08 -1.99
N PRO A 141 -1.20 28.19 -2.63
CA PRO A 141 -0.12 27.39 -2.06
C PRO A 141 1.10 28.23 -1.67
N SER A 142 1.58 28.09 -0.43
CA SER A 142 2.79 28.75 0.06
C SER A 142 4.04 27.95 -0.30
N LYS A 143 5.10 28.64 -0.71
CA LYS A 143 6.40 28.01 -0.98
C LYS A 143 7.00 27.41 0.30
N PRO A 144 7.95 26.46 0.17
CA PRO A 144 8.65 25.91 1.31
C PRO A 144 9.20 26.98 2.26
N THR A 145 9.11 26.76 3.57
CA THR A 145 9.46 27.78 4.57
C THR A 145 10.90 28.26 4.42
N TRP A 146 11.81 27.39 4.01
CA TRP A 146 13.23 27.72 3.79
C TRP A 146 13.50 28.57 2.54
N LEU A 147 12.51 28.79 1.67
CA LEU A 147 12.56 29.69 0.51
C LEU A 147 11.89 31.06 0.78
N LEU A 148 11.31 31.26 1.96
CA LEU A 148 10.69 32.53 2.34
C LEU A 148 11.74 33.59 2.67
N THR A 149 11.39 34.82 2.34
CA THR A 149 12.13 36.03 2.72
C THR A 149 11.56 36.64 3.99
N GLU A 150 12.37 37.37 4.76
CA GLU A 150 11.92 38.04 5.99
C GLU A 150 10.78 39.03 5.74
N ALA A 151 10.70 39.61 4.54
CA ALA A 151 9.60 40.49 4.15
C ALA A 151 8.27 39.74 4.05
N GLU A 152 8.27 38.53 3.49
CA GLU A 152 7.06 37.69 3.34
C GLU A 152 6.57 37.16 4.70
N CYS A 153 7.46 36.89 5.66
CA CYS A 153 7.04 36.38 6.98
C CYS A 153 6.60 37.46 7.96
N LYS A 154 6.89 38.74 7.69
CA LYS A 154 6.79 39.83 8.67
C LYS A 154 5.43 39.86 9.40
N ASP A 155 4.34 39.73 8.65
CA ASP A 155 2.99 39.82 9.21
C ASP A 155 2.67 38.64 10.14
N VAL A 156 3.08 37.42 9.79
CA VAL A 156 2.87 36.23 10.62
C VAL A 156 3.77 36.26 11.86
N VAL A 157 5.03 36.66 11.69
CA VAL A 157 6.00 36.79 12.78
C VAL A 157 5.50 37.77 13.84
N GLN A 158 4.94 38.90 13.41
CA GLN A 158 4.35 39.88 14.32
C GLN A 158 3.10 39.35 15.03
N ARG A 159 2.17 38.73 14.29
CA ARG A 159 0.94 38.15 14.85
C ARG A 159 1.21 37.04 15.88
N LYS A 160 2.20 36.18 15.62
CA LYS A 160 2.60 35.07 16.51
C LYS A 160 3.65 35.44 17.55
N HIS A 161 4.09 36.71 17.59
CA HIS A 161 5.13 37.18 18.50
C HIS A 161 6.43 36.37 18.41
N LEU A 162 6.82 36.00 17.18
CA LEU A 162 8.06 35.26 16.88
C LEU A 162 9.22 36.24 16.61
N THR A 163 10.47 35.74 16.60
CA THR A 163 11.64 36.60 16.38
C THR A 163 12.03 36.71 14.90
N GLY A 164 11.69 35.73 14.07
CA GLY A 164 11.88 35.78 12.61
C GLY A 164 11.26 34.60 11.86
N CYS A 165 11.46 34.54 10.54
CA CYS A 165 10.93 33.45 9.69
C CYS A 165 11.35 32.05 10.19
N ARG A 166 12.53 31.92 10.81
CA ARG A 166 13.09 30.64 11.27
C ARG A 166 12.34 30.02 12.44
N ASP A 167 11.56 30.80 13.18
CA ASP A 167 10.77 30.30 14.29
C ASP A 167 9.39 29.78 13.84
N LEU A 168 9.05 29.97 12.56
CA LEU A 168 7.82 29.44 11.99
C LEU A 168 7.85 27.91 11.98
N GLU A 169 6.67 27.31 12.09
CA GLU A 169 6.51 25.88 11.92
C GLU A 169 6.79 25.50 10.46
N TYR A 170 7.83 24.68 10.25
CA TYR A 170 8.36 24.41 8.91
C TYR A 170 7.42 23.57 8.05
N ASN A 171 7.10 24.11 6.88
CA ASN A 171 6.55 23.38 5.74
C ASN A 171 7.69 23.06 4.75
N TRP A 172 8.31 21.89 4.90
CA TRP A 172 9.54 21.52 4.19
C TRP A 172 9.42 21.48 2.67
N LEU A 173 8.26 21.07 2.15
CA LEU A 173 7.93 21.05 0.73
C LEU A 173 6.84 22.08 0.38
N GLY A 174 6.62 23.06 1.25
CA GLY A 174 5.56 24.05 1.11
C GLY A 174 4.19 23.50 1.48
N THR A 175 3.16 24.25 1.12
CA THR A 175 1.76 23.86 1.33
C THR A 175 1.05 23.60 0.02
N ASP A 176 -0.09 22.92 0.11
CA ASP A 176 -1.06 22.84 -0.98
C ASP A 176 -1.94 24.09 -1.06
N ASP A 177 -2.90 24.07 -1.99
CA ASP A 177 -3.85 25.15 -2.27
C ASP A 177 -4.85 25.43 -1.13
N GLN A 178 -4.98 24.51 -0.17
CA GLN A 178 -5.77 24.68 1.06
C GLN A 178 -4.91 25.02 2.27
N GLY A 179 -3.58 25.18 2.10
CA GLY A 179 -2.68 25.49 3.19
C GLY A 179 -2.28 24.30 4.05
N ARG A 180 -2.47 23.06 3.58
CA ARG A 180 -2.04 21.83 4.26
C ARG A 180 -0.59 21.51 3.92
N ASP A 181 0.13 20.90 4.86
CA ASP A 181 1.54 20.57 4.67
C ASP A 181 1.75 19.47 3.61
N VAL A 182 2.61 19.74 2.62
CA VAL A 182 2.86 18.82 1.50
C VAL A 182 3.64 17.58 1.95
N VAL A 183 4.52 17.66 2.95
CA VAL A 183 5.28 16.50 3.43
C VAL A 183 4.39 15.54 4.20
N ALA A 184 3.52 16.05 5.08
CA ALA A 184 2.51 15.25 5.76
C ALA A 184 1.62 14.56 4.72
N ARG A 185 1.06 15.30 3.75
CA ARG A 185 0.26 14.71 2.66
C ARG A 185 1.03 13.65 1.86
N LEU A 186 2.32 13.85 1.61
CA LEU A 186 3.18 12.91 0.89
C LEU A 186 3.35 11.58 1.65
N ILE A 187 3.66 11.61 2.95
CA ILE A 187 3.89 10.40 3.76
C ILE A 187 2.61 9.58 3.84
N TYR A 188 1.49 10.21 4.17
CA TYR A 188 0.20 9.54 4.26
C TYR A 188 -0.27 9.06 2.88
N GLY A 189 -0.07 9.86 1.83
CA GLY A 189 -0.44 9.50 0.47
C GLY A 189 0.34 8.30 -0.06
N PHE A 190 1.65 8.24 0.20
CA PHE A 190 2.47 7.07 -0.11
C PHE A 190 1.93 5.80 0.57
N ARG A 191 1.56 5.88 1.86
CA ARG A 191 0.92 4.76 2.58
C ARG A 191 -0.35 4.30 1.88
N ILE A 192 -1.28 5.22 1.58
CA ILE A 192 -2.56 4.86 0.98
C ILE A 192 -2.36 4.26 -0.41
N SER A 193 -1.53 4.87 -1.26
CA SER A 193 -1.26 4.38 -2.61
C SER A 193 -0.68 2.96 -2.59
N VAL A 194 0.29 2.69 -1.72
CA VAL A 194 0.90 1.36 -1.60
C VAL A 194 -0.10 0.33 -1.05
N LEU A 195 -0.80 0.64 0.04
CA LEU A 195 -1.79 -0.27 0.63
C LEU A 195 -2.88 -0.62 -0.38
N PHE A 196 -3.40 0.39 -1.09
CA PHE A 196 -4.40 0.19 -2.11
C PHE A 196 -3.89 -0.71 -3.24
N GLY A 197 -2.71 -0.42 -3.79
CA GLY A 197 -2.13 -1.19 -4.89
C GLY A 197 -1.86 -2.64 -4.51
N LEU A 198 -1.36 -2.89 -3.30
CA LEU A 198 -1.13 -4.24 -2.77
C LEU A 198 -2.44 -4.99 -2.52
N CYS A 199 -3.41 -4.37 -1.84
CA CYS A 199 -4.71 -4.98 -1.56
C CYS A 199 -5.44 -5.34 -2.87
N LEU A 200 -5.54 -4.39 -3.80
CA LEU A 200 -6.20 -4.63 -5.09
C LEU A 200 -5.53 -5.77 -5.84
N THR A 201 -4.19 -5.76 -5.93
CA THR A 201 -3.45 -6.83 -6.64
C THR A 201 -3.62 -8.18 -5.98
N ILE A 202 -3.52 -8.28 -4.65
CA ILE A 202 -3.63 -9.56 -3.95
C ILE A 202 -5.03 -10.15 -4.15
N VAL A 203 -6.08 -9.36 -3.88
CA VAL A 203 -7.46 -9.86 -3.96
C VAL A 203 -7.84 -10.16 -5.41
N SER A 204 -7.52 -9.28 -6.36
CA SER A 204 -7.78 -9.53 -7.80
C SER A 204 -7.03 -10.76 -8.31
N SER A 205 -5.79 -10.98 -7.87
CA SER A 205 -5.00 -12.14 -8.27
C SER A 205 -5.59 -13.43 -7.74
N VAL A 206 -6.04 -13.47 -6.48
CA VAL A 206 -6.70 -14.65 -5.90
C VAL A 206 -7.94 -15.02 -6.70
N ILE A 207 -8.80 -14.05 -7.01
CA ILE A 207 -10.03 -14.28 -7.79
C ILE A 207 -9.68 -14.70 -9.23
N GLY A 208 -8.76 -14.00 -9.89
CA GLY A 208 -8.34 -14.29 -11.26
C GLY A 208 -7.68 -15.66 -11.42
N ILE A 209 -6.83 -16.06 -10.46
CA ILE A 209 -6.21 -17.39 -10.43
C ILE A 209 -7.25 -18.48 -10.21
N ALA A 210 -8.20 -18.28 -9.29
CA ALA A 210 -9.28 -19.22 -9.06
C ALA A 210 -10.15 -19.39 -10.32
N ALA A 211 -10.61 -18.30 -10.91
CA ALA A 211 -11.44 -18.32 -12.11
C ALA A 211 -10.71 -18.93 -13.32
N GLY A 212 -9.47 -18.50 -13.59
CA GLY A 212 -8.64 -19.05 -14.67
C GLY A 212 -8.31 -20.53 -14.47
N GLY A 213 -8.04 -20.94 -13.23
CA GLY A 213 -7.78 -22.34 -12.88
C GLY A 213 -8.99 -23.23 -13.13
N VAL A 214 -10.19 -22.77 -12.75
CA VAL A 214 -11.46 -23.47 -13.03
C VAL A 214 -11.70 -23.56 -14.54
N GLN A 215 -11.59 -22.46 -15.28
CA GLN A 215 -11.74 -22.46 -16.73
C GLN A 215 -10.77 -23.41 -17.42
N GLY A 216 -9.49 -23.33 -17.07
CA GLY A 216 -8.47 -24.13 -17.72
C GLY A 216 -8.50 -25.60 -17.34
N TYR A 217 -8.90 -25.95 -16.12
CA TYR A 217 -8.98 -27.35 -15.70
C TYR A 217 -10.14 -28.09 -16.39
N PHE A 218 -11.36 -27.55 -16.27
CA PHE A 218 -12.56 -28.21 -16.79
C PHE A 218 -12.70 -28.05 -18.31
N GLY A 219 -12.35 -26.88 -18.88
CA GLY A 219 -12.48 -26.64 -20.31
C GLY A 219 -13.93 -26.72 -20.82
N GLY A 220 -14.09 -26.84 -22.14
CA GLY A 220 -15.40 -27.07 -22.78
C GLY A 220 -16.42 -25.98 -22.48
N TRP A 221 -17.62 -26.38 -22.05
CA TRP A 221 -18.72 -25.45 -21.75
C TRP A 221 -18.43 -24.51 -20.58
N VAL A 222 -17.72 -24.98 -19.55
CA VAL A 222 -17.33 -24.13 -18.40
C VAL A 222 -16.42 -23.00 -18.86
N ASP A 223 -15.43 -23.33 -19.68
CA ASP A 223 -14.54 -22.33 -20.25
C ASP A 223 -15.28 -21.36 -21.18
N LEU A 224 -16.11 -21.88 -22.08
CA LEU A 224 -16.89 -21.06 -23.02
C LEU A 224 -17.80 -20.06 -22.29
N ALA A 225 -18.54 -20.50 -21.27
CA ALA A 225 -19.44 -19.64 -20.50
C ALA A 225 -18.69 -18.50 -19.80
N PHE A 226 -17.57 -18.80 -19.13
CA PHE A 226 -16.75 -17.77 -18.50
C PHE A 226 -16.12 -16.82 -19.53
N GLN A 227 -15.64 -17.33 -20.68
CA GLN A 227 -15.10 -16.48 -21.75
C GLN A 227 -16.16 -15.51 -22.27
N ARG A 228 -17.39 -15.98 -22.53
CA ARG A 228 -18.50 -15.10 -22.95
C ARG A 228 -18.80 -14.04 -21.90
N PHE A 229 -18.85 -14.41 -20.62
CA PHE A 229 -19.06 -13.46 -19.53
C PHE A 229 -17.96 -12.40 -19.47
N ILE A 230 -16.69 -12.82 -19.52
CA ILE A 230 -15.54 -11.91 -19.47
C ILE A 230 -15.50 -10.97 -20.67
N GLU A 231 -15.84 -11.45 -21.87
CA GLU A 231 -15.91 -10.60 -23.08
C GLU A 231 -16.96 -9.49 -22.92
N VAL A 232 -18.15 -9.83 -22.41
CA VAL A 232 -19.20 -8.82 -22.12
C VAL A 232 -18.76 -7.89 -21.00
N TRP A 233 -18.13 -8.43 -19.96
CA TRP A 233 -17.69 -7.65 -18.79
C TRP A 233 -16.60 -6.64 -19.14
N THR A 234 -15.62 -7.05 -19.95
CA THR A 234 -14.49 -6.21 -20.37
C THR A 234 -14.85 -5.24 -21.50
N ALA A 235 -15.99 -5.43 -22.16
CA ALA A 235 -16.54 -4.46 -23.10
C ALA A 235 -17.07 -3.19 -22.40
N ILE A 236 -17.34 -3.25 -21.09
CA ILE A 236 -17.78 -2.10 -20.29
C ILE A 236 -16.59 -1.16 -20.02
N PRO A 237 -16.65 0.12 -20.40
CA PRO A 237 -15.60 1.07 -20.08
C PRO A 237 -15.53 1.35 -18.57
N SER A 238 -14.49 0.85 -17.91
CA SER A 238 -14.32 0.95 -16.45
C SER A 238 -14.24 2.41 -15.96
N LEU A 239 -13.55 3.29 -16.71
CA LEU A 239 -13.45 4.71 -16.36
C LEU A 239 -14.83 5.39 -16.33
N TYR A 240 -15.64 5.25 -17.37
CA TYR A 240 -16.97 5.86 -17.40
C TYR A 240 -17.88 5.34 -16.28
N LEU A 241 -17.81 4.05 -15.96
CA LEU A 241 -18.57 3.51 -14.84
C LEU A 241 -18.09 4.08 -13.50
N LEU A 242 -16.78 4.23 -13.29
CA LEU A 242 -16.24 4.89 -12.11
C LEU A 242 -16.74 6.34 -12.00
N LEU A 243 -16.82 7.09 -13.12
CA LEU A 243 -17.38 8.44 -13.13
C LEU A 243 -18.83 8.45 -12.65
N ILE A 244 -19.66 7.56 -13.20
CA ILE A 244 -21.09 7.45 -12.86
C ILE A 244 -21.25 7.01 -11.39
N LEU A 245 -20.47 6.05 -10.93
CA LEU A 245 -20.57 5.57 -9.55
C LEU A 245 -20.09 6.63 -8.55
N SER A 246 -19.03 7.39 -8.87
CA SER A 246 -18.51 8.45 -8.01
C SER A 246 -19.45 9.65 -7.85
N SER A 247 -20.40 9.85 -8.78
CA SER A 247 -21.40 10.91 -8.65
C SER A 247 -22.59 10.52 -7.76
N VAL A 248 -22.82 9.21 -7.57
CA VAL A 248 -23.90 8.67 -6.74
C VAL A 248 -23.40 8.24 -5.36
N LEU A 249 -22.18 7.71 -5.29
CA LEU A 249 -21.54 7.20 -4.08
C LEU A 249 -20.32 8.05 -3.75
N VAL A 250 -20.15 8.43 -2.49
CA VAL A 250 -18.91 9.06 -2.03
C VAL A 250 -17.81 7.98 -2.02
N PRO A 251 -16.78 8.08 -2.89
CA PRO A 251 -15.81 7.01 -3.06
C PRO A 251 -14.80 7.00 -1.89
N GLY A 252 -15.06 6.21 -0.85
CA GLY A 252 -14.07 5.92 0.19
C GLY A 252 -13.05 4.86 -0.27
N PHE A 253 -12.00 4.64 0.52
CA PHE A 253 -10.96 3.63 0.22
C PHE A 253 -11.53 2.26 -0.16
N PHE A 254 -12.44 1.72 0.66
CA PHE A 254 -13.02 0.38 0.42
C PHE A 254 -14.03 0.35 -0.73
N VAL A 255 -14.78 1.44 -0.94
CA VAL A 255 -15.74 1.54 -2.05
C VAL A 255 -14.96 1.55 -3.37
N LEU A 256 -13.94 2.40 -3.47
CA LEU A 256 -13.10 2.48 -4.65
C LEU A 256 -12.33 1.18 -4.90
N LEU A 257 -11.82 0.55 -3.84
CA LEU A 257 -11.19 -0.77 -3.92
C LEU A 257 -12.15 -1.82 -4.48
N GLY A 258 -13.39 -1.85 -3.98
CA GLY A 258 -14.43 -2.77 -4.44
C GLY A 258 -14.79 -2.55 -5.91
N ILE A 259 -15.00 -1.30 -6.33
CA ILE A 259 -15.34 -0.98 -7.72
C ILE A 259 -14.19 -1.35 -8.65
N LEU A 260 -12.93 -1.05 -8.31
CA LEU A 260 -11.80 -1.46 -9.14
C LEU A 260 -11.60 -2.98 -9.14
N LEU A 261 -11.79 -3.63 -7.99
CA LEU A 261 -11.70 -5.09 -7.88
C LEU A 261 -12.66 -5.78 -8.83
N LEU A 262 -13.88 -5.25 -9.04
CA LEU A 262 -14.86 -5.79 -9.99
C LEU A 262 -14.34 -5.92 -11.43
N PHE A 263 -13.33 -5.13 -11.82
CA PHE A 263 -12.73 -5.16 -13.16
C PHE A 263 -11.33 -5.78 -13.17
N SER A 264 -10.52 -5.56 -12.13
CA SER A 264 -9.11 -5.96 -12.10
C SER A 264 -8.88 -7.48 -12.00
N TRP A 265 -9.85 -8.26 -11.51
CA TRP A 265 -9.67 -9.73 -11.34
C TRP A 265 -9.47 -10.48 -12.66
N VAL A 266 -9.93 -9.92 -13.78
CA VAL A 266 -9.87 -10.57 -15.10
C VAL A 266 -8.42 -10.67 -15.61
N SER A 267 -7.51 -9.79 -15.18
CA SER A 267 -6.17 -9.64 -15.76
C SER A 267 -5.33 -10.92 -15.77
N LEU A 268 -5.44 -11.77 -14.75
CA LEU A 268 -4.69 -13.04 -14.68
C LEU A 268 -5.44 -14.25 -15.21
N VAL A 269 -6.74 -14.12 -15.48
CA VAL A 269 -7.60 -15.25 -15.84
C VAL A 269 -7.10 -15.96 -17.10
N GLY A 270 -6.83 -15.20 -18.16
CA GLY A 270 -6.39 -15.77 -19.44
C GLY A 270 -5.05 -16.51 -19.34
N LEU A 271 -4.11 -15.98 -18.57
CA LEU A 271 -2.80 -16.60 -18.36
C LEU A 271 -2.91 -17.90 -17.55
N VAL A 272 -3.63 -17.88 -16.43
CA VAL A 272 -3.81 -19.06 -15.58
C VAL A 272 -4.61 -20.13 -16.32
N ARG A 273 -5.63 -19.73 -17.08
CA ARG A 273 -6.39 -20.62 -17.96
C ARG A 273 -5.47 -21.34 -18.94
N ALA A 274 -4.60 -20.64 -19.64
CA ALA A 274 -3.67 -21.25 -20.60
C ALA A 274 -2.72 -22.26 -19.92
N GLU A 275 -2.19 -21.91 -18.74
CA GLU A 275 -1.32 -22.80 -17.96
C GLU A 275 -2.05 -24.06 -17.48
N PHE A 276 -3.30 -23.93 -17.04
CA PHE A 276 -4.12 -25.08 -16.63
C PHE A 276 -4.54 -25.96 -17.82
N LEU A 277 -4.90 -25.36 -18.96
CA LEU A 277 -5.23 -26.09 -20.20
C LEU A 277 -4.04 -26.90 -20.72
N ARG A 278 -2.83 -26.31 -20.66
CA ARG A 278 -1.60 -27.01 -21.00
C ARG A 278 -1.27 -28.09 -19.97
N GLY A 279 -1.31 -27.73 -18.69
CA GLY A 279 -0.88 -28.58 -17.58
C GLY A 279 -1.72 -29.84 -17.41
N ARG A 280 -3.04 -29.76 -17.69
CA ARG A 280 -3.94 -30.92 -17.53
C ARG A 280 -3.65 -32.06 -18.52
N ASN A 281 -2.89 -31.80 -19.58
CA ASN A 281 -2.52 -32.77 -20.61
C ASN A 281 -1.16 -33.45 -20.32
N PHE A 282 -0.49 -33.13 -19.21
CA PHE A 282 0.77 -33.79 -18.86
C PHE A 282 0.56 -35.25 -18.42
N GLU A 283 1.49 -36.13 -18.79
CA GLU A 283 1.41 -37.57 -18.51
C GLU A 283 1.21 -37.90 -17.03
N TYR A 284 1.92 -37.20 -16.13
CA TYR A 284 1.79 -37.43 -14.69
C TYR A 284 0.41 -36.99 -14.14
N ILE A 285 -0.26 -36.02 -14.78
CA ILE A 285 -1.63 -35.63 -14.42
C ILE A 285 -2.62 -36.68 -14.92
N THR A 286 -2.45 -37.15 -16.16
CA THR A 286 -3.28 -38.22 -16.73
C THR A 286 -3.16 -39.50 -15.92
N ALA A 287 -1.95 -39.88 -15.49
CA ALA A 287 -1.70 -41.00 -14.60
C ALA A 287 -2.35 -40.80 -13.22
N ALA A 288 -2.20 -39.62 -12.59
CA ALA A 288 -2.85 -39.32 -11.32
C ALA A 288 -4.39 -39.41 -11.40
N ARG A 289 -4.98 -38.98 -12.53
CA ARG A 289 -6.41 -39.12 -12.78
C ARG A 289 -6.83 -40.58 -12.94
N ALA A 290 -6.05 -41.39 -13.65
CA ALA A 290 -6.29 -42.82 -13.80
C ALA A 290 -6.24 -43.57 -12.46
N LEU A 291 -5.44 -43.08 -11.51
CA LEU A 291 -5.36 -43.57 -10.13
C LEU A 291 -6.50 -43.05 -9.22
N GLY A 292 -7.45 -42.27 -9.74
CA GLY A 292 -8.60 -41.78 -8.99
C GLY A 292 -8.32 -40.58 -8.07
N VAL A 293 -7.21 -39.87 -8.26
CA VAL A 293 -6.90 -38.67 -7.46
C VAL A 293 -7.95 -37.58 -7.73
N SER A 294 -8.43 -36.93 -6.67
CA SER A 294 -9.49 -35.92 -6.78
C SER A 294 -9.06 -34.71 -7.62
N ASN A 295 -10.02 -34.13 -8.36
CA ASN A 295 -9.81 -32.94 -9.17
C ASN A 295 -9.23 -31.77 -8.36
N ALA A 296 -9.72 -31.56 -7.14
CA ALA A 296 -9.23 -30.50 -6.27
C ALA A 296 -7.75 -30.73 -5.89
N THR A 297 -7.39 -31.96 -5.52
CA THR A 297 -5.99 -32.31 -5.24
C THR A 297 -5.11 -32.08 -6.46
N ILE A 298 -5.57 -32.48 -7.64
CA ILE A 298 -4.88 -32.26 -8.91
C ILE A 298 -4.65 -30.76 -9.15
N MET A 299 -5.71 -29.95 -9.05
CA MET A 299 -5.64 -28.50 -9.25
C MET A 299 -4.69 -27.83 -8.27
N PHE A 300 -4.87 -28.03 -6.96
CA PHE A 300 -4.12 -27.27 -5.94
C PHE A 300 -2.70 -27.78 -5.70
N ARG A 301 -2.47 -29.09 -5.81
CA ARG A 301 -1.17 -29.71 -5.48
C ARG A 301 -0.28 -29.93 -6.69
N HIS A 302 -0.85 -30.07 -7.90
CA HIS A 302 -0.09 -30.39 -9.10
C HIS A 302 -0.09 -29.25 -10.14
N LEU A 303 -1.25 -28.71 -10.53
CA LEU A 303 -1.31 -27.66 -11.57
C LEU A 303 -0.99 -26.25 -11.03
N LEU A 304 -1.61 -25.85 -9.92
CA LEU A 304 -1.50 -24.49 -9.40
C LEU A 304 -0.04 -24.08 -9.14
N PRO A 305 0.81 -24.89 -8.47
CA PRO A 305 2.21 -24.51 -8.24
C PRO A 305 3.00 -24.24 -9.51
N ASN A 306 2.65 -24.90 -10.63
CA ASN A 306 3.26 -24.68 -11.93
C ASN A 306 2.76 -23.36 -12.55
N ALA A 307 1.45 -23.14 -12.54
CA ALA A 307 0.84 -21.90 -13.01
C ALA A 307 1.27 -20.65 -12.19
N MET A 308 1.62 -20.84 -10.91
CA MET A 308 2.13 -19.78 -10.04
C MET A 308 3.45 -19.18 -10.56
N VAL A 309 4.29 -19.96 -11.24
CA VAL A 309 5.55 -19.47 -11.82
C VAL A 309 5.27 -18.42 -12.91
N ALA A 310 4.29 -18.68 -13.78
CA ALA A 310 3.92 -17.76 -14.84
C ALA A 310 3.16 -16.53 -14.29
N THR A 311 2.25 -16.70 -13.34
CA THR A 311 1.50 -15.57 -12.75
C THR A 311 2.37 -14.61 -11.95
N MET A 312 3.35 -15.12 -11.20
CA MET A 312 4.29 -14.28 -10.43
C MET A 312 5.12 -13.35 -11.32
N THR A 313 5.25 -13.67 -12.61
CA THR A 313 5.93 -12.80 -13.59
C THR A 313 5.13 -11.53 -13.89
N PHE A 314 3.79 -11.56 -13.78
CA PHE A 314 2.92 -10.44 -14.08
C PHE A 314 2.52 -9.61 -12.87
N LEU A 315 2.59 -10.17 -11.65
CA LEU A 315 2.26 -9.46 -10.41
C LEU A 315 2.93 -8.07 -10.29
N PRO A 316 4.23 -7.88 -10.62
CA PRO A 316 4.85 -6.56 -10.60
C PRO A 316 4.13 -5.48 -11.38
N PHE A 317 3.68 -5.85 -12.59
CA PHE A 317 3.00 -4.94 -13.49
C PHE A 317 1.59 -4.64 -12.98
N ILE A 318 0.93 -5.63 -12.39
CA ILE A 318 -0.41 -5.46 -11.80
C ILE A 318 -0.36 -4.54 -10.58
N VAL A 319 0.63 -4.69 -9.69
CA VAL A 319 0.81 -3.77 -8.54
C VAL A 319 1.05 -2.34 -9.04
N SER A 320 1.99 -2.17 -9.97
CA SER A 320 2.33 -0.85 -10.52
C SER A 320 1.14 -0.21 -11.24
N SER A 321 0.40 -1.00 -12.03
CA SER A 321 -0.83 -0.57 -12.70
C SER A 321 -1.90 -0.18 -11.69
N SER A 322 -2.07 -0.93 -10.59
CA SER A 322 -3.08 -0.65 -9.57
C SER A 322 -2.82 0.71 -8.89
N VAL A 323 -1.56 0.99 -8.55
CA VAL A 323 -1.14 2.28 -8.00
C VAL A 323 -1.37 3.41 -9.00
N MET A 324 -1.02 3.18 -10.27
CA MET A 324 -1.21 4.16 -11.33
C MET A 324 -2.69 4.43 -11.62
N THR A 325 -3.55 3.41 -11.58
CA THR A 325 -5.01 3.56 -11.74
C THR A 325 -5.60 4.39 -10.62
N LEU A 326 -5.25 4.13 -9.35
CA LEU A 326 -5.69 4.96 -8.23
C LEU A 326 -5.24 6.41 -8.43
N THR A 327 -3.96 6.62 -8.72
CA THR A 327 -3.38 7.95 -8.93
C THR A 327 -4.06 8.70 -10.08
N ALA A 328 -4.37 8.02 -11.17
CA ALA A 328 -5.06 8.61 -12.32
C ALA A 328 -6.49 9.03 -11.96
N LEU A 329 -7.22 8.22 -11.18
CA LEU A 329 -8.57 8.56 -10.74
C LEU A 329 -8.57 9.73 -9.76
N ASP A 330 -7.64 9.72 -8.80
CA ASP A 330 -7.41 10.83 -7.88
C ASP A 330 -7.09 12.13 -8.63
N PHE A 331 -6.22 12.06 -9.64
CA PHE A 331 -5.88 13.20 -10.50
C PHE A 331 -7.07 13.75 -11.28
N LEU A 332 -7.99 12.88 -11.69
CA LEU A 332 -9.22 13.25 -12.37
C LEU A 332 -10.34 13.72 -11.41
N GLY A 333 -10.16 13.57 -10.10
CA GLY A 333 -11.15 13.92 -9.07
C GLY A 333 -12.21 12.85 -8.80
N PHE A 334 -12.02 11.62 -9.27
CA PHE A 334 -12.96 10.50 -9.10
C PHE A 334 -12.42 9.37 -8.21
N GLY A 335 -11.26 9.60 -7.59
CA GLY A 335 -10.61 8.65 -6.69
C GLY A 335 -11.04 8.84 -5.24
N LEU A 336 -10.09 9.05 -4.34
CA LEU A 336 -10.34 9.27 -2.91
C LEU A 336 -11.11 10.58 -2.65
N PRO A 337 -11.85 10.68 -1.53
CA PRO A 337 -12.69 11.85 -1.27
C PRO A 337 -11.82 13.08 -0.99
N PRO A 338 -12.32 14.30 -1.27
CA PRO A 338 -11.61 15.54 -0.97
C PRO A 338 -11.17 15.59 0.49
N GLY A 339 -9.96 16.08 0.74
CA GLY A 339 -9.37 16.05 2.08
C GLY A 339 -8.39 14.90 2.30
N SER A 340 -8.54 13.80 1.56
CA SER A 340 -7.66 12.64 1.68
C SER A 340 -6.22 12.97 1.24
N PRO A 341 -5.20 12.33 1.83
CA PRO A 341 -3.84 12.47 1.33
C PRO A 341 -3.68 11.62 0.07
N SER A 342 -3.73 12.27 -1.09
CA SER A 342 -3.56 11.61 -2.40
C SER A 342 -2.40 12.20 -3.20
N LEU A 343 -1.59 11.31 -3.79
CA LEU A 343 -0.54 11.68 -4.73
C LEU A 343 -1.11 12.15 -6.08
N GLY A 344 -2.27 11.63 -6.50
CA GLY A 344 -2.94 12.06 -7.72
C GLY A 344 -3.57 13.45 -7.58
N GLU A 345 -4.21 13.73 -6.44
CA GLU A 345 -4.70 15.09 -6.12
C GLU A 345 -3.55 16.10 -6.11
N MET A 346 -2.40 15.75 -5.52
CA MET A 346 -1.22 16.62 -5.49
C MET A 346 -0.69 16.94 -6.90
N LEU A 347 -0.71 15.96 -7.83
CA LEU A 347 -0.39 16.22 -9.23
C LEU A 347 -1.42 17.14 -9.90
N ALA A 348 -2.71 16.98 -9.61
CA ALA A 348 -3.76 17.82 -10.16
C ALA A 348 -3.61 19.28 -9.67
N GLN A 349 -3.29 19.47 -8.40
CA GLN A 349 -2.96 20.78 -7.84
C GLN A 349 -1.69 21.36 -8.47
N GLY A 350 -0.66 20.56 -8.72
CA GLY A 350 0.54 20.99 -9.42
C GLY A 350 0.26 21.46 -10.86
N LYS A 351 -0.68 20.81 -11.55
CA LYS A 351 -1.18 21.27 -12.87
C LYS A 351 -1.96 22.58 -12.76
N ALA A 352 -2.81 22.73 -11.74
CA ALA A 352 -3.64 23.91 -11.54
C ALA A 352 -2.84 25.14 -11.05
N ASN A 353 -1.73 24.91 -10.34
CA ASN A 353 -0.91 25.95 -9.71
C ASN A 353 0.51 25.96 -10.30
N VAL A 354 0.64 26.38 -11.55
CA VAL A 354 1.95 26.42 -12.26
C VAL A 354 2.95 27.37 -11.56
N GLN A 355 2.45 28.37 -10.84
CA GLN A 355 3.24 29.26 -9.99
C GLN A 355 3.82 28.58 -8.73
N ALA A 356 3.31 27.39 -8.38
CA ALA A 356 3.73 26.58 -7.24
C ALA A 356 4.37 25.24 -7.69
N PRO A 357 5.52 25.29 -8.40
CA PRO A 357 6.09 24.11 -9.06
C PRO A 357 6.49 22.98 -8.10
N TRP A 358 6.70 23.28 -6.80
CA TRP A 358 7.01 22.27 -5.79
C TRP A 358 5.91 21.22 -5.64
N LEU A 359 4.63 21.55 -5.88
CA LEU A 359 3.52 20.59 -5.85
C LEU A 359 3.65 19.55 -6.96
N GLY A 360 3.85 20.02 -8.19
CA GLY A 360 4.04 19.16 -9.36
C GLY A 360 5.29 18.30 -9.23
N PHE A 361 6.43 18.89 -8.82
CA PHE A 361 7.67 18.14 -8.62
C PHE A 361 7.55 17.11 -7.49
N THR A 362 6.91 17.45 -6.37
CA THR A 362 6.74 16.51 -5.25
C THR A 362 5.90 15.31 -5.69
N GLY A 363 4.74 15.55 -6.31
CA GLY A 363 3.90 14.46 -6.82
C GLY A 363 4.62 13.61 -7.86
N PHE A 364 5.32 14.24 -8.81
CA PHE A 364 6.07 13.54 -9.85
C PHE A 364 7.18 12.65 -9.28
N PHE A 365 8.07 13.20 -8.46
CA PHE A 365 9.19 12.44 -7.91
C PHE A 365 8.72 11.36 -6.95
N ALA A 366 7.68 11.61 -6.15
CA ALA A 366 7.08 10.61 -5.27
C ALA A 366 6.58 9.39 -6.06
N LEU A 367 5.79 9.62 -7.11
CA LEU A 367 5.25 8.56 -7.96
C LEU A 367 6.36 7.87 -8.76
N ALA A 368 7.27 8.62 -9.35
CA ALA A 368 8.38 8.06 -10.13
C ALA A 368 9.26 7.15 -9.27
N ILE A 369 9.63 7.58 -8.06
CA ILE A 369 10.42 6.77 -7.12
C ILE A 369 9.62 5.54 -6.68
N MET A 370 8.37 5.72 -6.24
CA MET A 370 7.52 4.61 -5.79
C MET A 370 7.35 3.53 -6.88
N LEU A 371 6.98 3.93 -8.09
CA LEU A 371 6.78 2.99 -9.20
C LEU A 371 8.09 2.33 -9.62
N SER A 372 9.20 3.08 -9.68
CA SER A 372 10.52 2.51 -9.99
C SER A 372 10.92 1.45 -8.97
N LEU A 373 10.72 1.71 -7.68
CA LEU A 373 10.99 0.74 -6.61
C LEU A 373 10.15 -0.53 -6.79
N LEU A 374 8.84 -0.39 -7.00
CA LEU A 374 7.93 -1.52 -7.20
C LEU A 374 8.30 -2.36 -8.45
N ILE A 375 8.64 -1.69 -9.56
CA ILE A 375 9.06 -2.35 -10.80
C ILE A 375 10.36 -3.12 -10.59
N PHE A 376 11.39 -2.50 -10.00
CA PHE A 376 12.67 -3.17 -9.76
C PHE A 376 12.56 -4.34 -8.77
N ILE A 377 11.76 -4.21 -7.71
CA ILE A 377 11.43 -5.33 -6.83
C ILE A 377 10.82 -6.47 -7.64
N GLY A 378 9.86 -6.13 -8.49
CA GLY A 378 9.17 -7.09 -9.31
C GLY A 378 10.02 -7.78 -10.36
N GLU A 379 10.95 -7.07 -11.00
CA GLU A 379 11.96 -7.68 -11.87
C GLU A 379 12.81 -8.72 -11.11
N ALA A 380 13.24 -8.41 -9.89
CA ALA A 380 14.00 -9.34 -9.07
C ALA A 380 13.14 -10.54 -8.61
N VAL A 381 11.85 -10.34 -8.34
CA VAL A 381 10.92 -11.45 -8.10
C VAL A 381 10.82 -12.32 -9.35
N ARG A 382 10.57 -11.74 -10.53
CA ARG A 382 10.51 -12.50 -11.79
C ARG A 382 11.80 -13.30 -12.03
N ASP A 383 12.95 -12.67 -11.84
CA ASP A 383 14.27 -13.31 -11.96
C ASP A 383 14.47 -14.48 -10.99
N ALA A 384 13.92 -14.38 -9.78
CA ALA A 384 13.98 -15.45 -8.80
C ALA A 384 13.17 -16.67 -9.21
N PHE A 385 12.07 -16.48 -9.97
CA PHE A 385 11.18 -17.54 -10.44
C PHE A 385 11.50 -18.03 -11.87
N ASP A 386 12.42 -17.40 -12.60
CA ASP A 386 12.84 -17.81 -13.94
C ASP A 386 13.60 -19.15 -13.92
N PRO A 387 13.05 -20.24 -14.50
CA PRO A 387 13.70 -21.54 -14.53
C PRO A 387 14.99 -21.57 -15.38
N ARG A 388 15.17 -20.67 -16.36
CA ARG A 388 16.39 -20.67 -17.19
C ARG A 388 17.64 -20.24 -16.43
N LYS A 389 17.46 -19.40 -15.40
CA LYS A 389 18.55 -19.02 -14.48
C LYS A 389 18.83 -20.07 -13.41
N THR A 390 18.00 -21.11 -13.29
CA THR A 390 18.18 -22.17 -12.27
C THR A 390 19.15 -23.29 -12.69
N PHE A 391 19.57 -23.34 -13.96
CA PHE A 391 20.42 -24.40 -14.52
C PHE A 391 21.83 -23.94 -14.94
N ARG A 392 22.34 -22.82 -14.39
CA ARG A 392 23.74 -22.40 -14.58
C ARG A 392 24.62 -22.79 -13.41
#